data_AF-A0AA37GPZ5-F1
#
_entry.id   AF-A0AA37GPZ5-F1
#
_cell.length_a   1.000
_cell.length_b   1.000
_cell.length_c   1.000
_cell.angle_alpha   90.00
_cell.angle_beta   90.00
_cell.angle_gamma   90.00
#
_symmetry.space_group_name_H-M   'P 1'
#
loop_
_entity.id
_entity.type
_entity.pdbx_description
1 polymer ?
#
loop_
_entity_poly.entity_id
_entity_poly.type
_entity_poly.pdbx_seq_one_letter_code
_entity_poly.pdbx_strand_id
1 'polypeptide(L)'
;MYYAYKLLEIEKQARSGRSWKDFFTVRRNRRAAMASYFVMFMQQFCALLFSMGMGLINWVFALPAFYTIDTFGRRNLLLVTFPLMSLCLFFTGFSFLMPDSPARLGCIVTGIYIFAAVYSPGAGPVPFTYSAEAFPLHIRDIGMSSATAVTWGFNFIISFTWPSMIGSFGPTGAFVWYACWNIVGFIVAYFWLPETKNLTLEELDSVFSVRSRDHAEYYSSKIPWYAKKYLLRRDVEPFPALYELAEDDRHRHDGTHKTSVHHNETGLVSGNSSEKQT
;
A
#
# COMPACT_ATOMS: atom_id res chain seq x y z
N MET A 1 -29.06 26.75 33.06
CA MET A 1 -28.32 28.03 33.17
C MET A 1 -27.82 28.34 34.59
N TYR A 2 -28.64 28.21 35.64
CA TYR A 2 -28.23 28.51 37.04
C TYR A 2 -27.05 27.69 37.58
N TYR A 3 -27.02 26.37 37.33
CA TYR A 3 -25.93 25.51 37.78
C TYR A 3 -24.59 25.82 37.12
N ALA A 4 -24.58 26.17 35.83
CA ALA A 4 -23.37 26.57 35.11
C ALA A 4 -22.79 27.88 35.67
N TYR A 5 -23.67 28.84 36.00
CA TYR A 5 -23.27 30.08 36.65
C TYR A 5 -22.69 29.84 38.06
N LYS A 6 -23.34 29.01 38.88
CA LYS A 6 -22.85 28.65 40.22
C LYS A 6 -21.53 27.88 40.18
N LEU A 7 -21.35 26.99 39.21
CA LEU A 7 -20.09 26.26 39.01
C LEU A 7 -18.95 27.22 38.64
N LEU A 8 -19.21 28.19 37.76
CA LEU A 8 -18.26 29.23 37.38
C LEU A 8 -17.91 30.17 38.53
N GLU A 9 -18.87 30.46 39.41
CA GLU A 9 -18.67 31.29 40.59
C GLU A 9 -17.78 30.58 41.63
N ILE A 10 -18.03 29.28 41.85
CA ILE A 10 -17.18 28.40 42.68
C ILE A 10 -15.79 28.24 42.06
N GLU A 11 -15.69 28.07 40.73
CA GLU A 11 -14.39 27.97 40.04
C GLU A 11 -13.61 29.29 40.11
N LYS A 12 -14.28 30.44 39.96
CA LYS A 12 -13.67 31.77 40.16
C LYS A 12 -13.17 31.94 41.60
N GLN A 13 -13.93 31.53 42.60
CA GLN A 13 -13.49 31.55 44.01
C GLN A 13 -12.33 30.57 44.27
N ALA A 14 -12.30 29.40 43.62
CA ALA A 14 -11.20 28.46 43.72
C ALA A 14 -9.93 28.91 42.94
N ARG A 15 -10.08 29.77 41.93
CA ARG A 15 -8.97 30.39 41.17
C ARG A 15 -8.44 31.67 41.83
N SER A 16 -9.22 32.38 42.64
CA SER A 16 -8.91 33.74 43.15
C SER A 16 -7.77 33.83 44.18
N GLY A 17 -6.97 32.78 44.37
CA GLY A 17 -5.80 32.76 45.25
C GLY A 17 -4.57 32.06 44.68
N ARG A 18 -4.55 31.71 43.39
CA ARG A 18 -3.38 31.04 42.78
C ARG A 18 -2.44 32.06 42.15
N SER A 19 -1.28 32.29 42.74
CA SER A 19 -0.22 33.06 42.09
C SER A 19 0.58 32.16 41.16
N TRP A 20 0.95 32.64 39.96
CA TRP A 20 1.86 31.92 39.05
C TRP A 20 3.19 31.59 39.73
N LYS A 21 3.59 32.39 40.72
CA LYS A 21 4.77 32.15 41.55
C LYS A 21 4.60 30.87 42.40
N ASP A 22 3.42 30.59 42.95
CA ASP A 22 3.16 29.40 43.78
C ASP A 22 3.34 28.07 43.02
N PHE A 23 3.25 28.11 41.69
CA PHE A 23 3.55 26.97 40.84
C PHE A 23 5.04 26.58 40.91
N PHE A 24 5.94 27.56 40.93
CA PHE A 24 7.39 27.35 40.97
C PHE A 24 8.00 27.41 42.37
N THR A 25 7.41 28.16 43.30
CA THR A 25 7.91 28.32 44.67
C THR A 25 7.61 27.10 45.54
N VAL A 26 6.40 26.54 45.44
CA VAL A 26 5.97 25.37 46.24
C VAL A 26 6.68 24.11 45.73
N ARG A 27 7.44 23.45 46.61
CA ARG A 27 8.26 22.26 46.27
C ARG A 27 7.46 21.14 45.59
N ARG A 28 6.20 20.91 46.02
CA ARG A 28 5.31 19.89 45.42
C ARG A 28 4.94 20.24 43.98
N ASN A 29 4.53 21.48 43.73
CA ASN A 29 4.12 21.94 42.41
C ASN A 29 5.32 21.99 41.46
N ARG A 30 6.49 22.45 41.92
CA ARG A 30 7.73 22.45 41.13
C ARG A 30 8.18 21.03 40.76
N ARG A 31 8.12 20.07 41.69
CA ARG A 31 8.45 18.67 41.39
C ARG A 31 7.45 18.04 40.43
N ALA A 32 6.15 18.31 40.59
CA ALA A 32 5.12 17.85 39.65
C ALA A 32 5.29 18.47 38.26
N ALA A 33 5.64 19.77 38.18
CA ALA A 33 5.93 20.46 36.93
C ALA A 33 7.16 19.88 36.23
N MET A 34 8.28 19.70 36.94
CA MET A 34 9.50 19.09 36.40
C MET A 34 9.24 17.66 35.91
N ALA A 35 8.49 16.84 36.67
CA ALA A 35 8.13 15.49 36.26
C ALA A 35 7.23 15.50 35.01
N SER A 36 6.23 16.39 34.97
CA SER A 36 5.32 16.52 33.81
C SER A 36 6.06 16.98 32.56
N TYR A 37 6.93 17.99 32.68
CA TYR A 37 7.76 18.47 31.57
C TYR A 37 8.72 17.39 31.08
N PHE A 38 9.33 16.63 31.99
CA PHE A 38 10.22 15.53 31.61
C PHE A 38 9.47 14.42 30.87
N VAL A 39 8.30 14.01 31.37
CA VAL A 39 7.47 12.98 30.71
C VAL A 39 6.97 13.47 29.35
N MET A 40 6.48 14.71 29.26
CA MET A 40 6.02 15.29 28.00
C MET A 40 7.17 15.43 26.99
N PHE A 41 8.37 15.82 27.43
CA PHE A 41 9.55 15.88 26.58
C PHE A 41 9.95 14.48 26.10
N MET A 42 10.03 13.49 26.99
CA MET A 42 10.35 12.11 26.62
C MET A 42 9.35 11.52 25.62
N GLN A 43 8.05 11.82 25.78
CA GLN A 43 7.01 11.41 24.83
C GLN A 43 7.28 11.94 23.40
N GLN A 44 7.73 13.20 23.29
CA GLN A 44 8.08 13.80 21.99
C GLN A 44 9.27 13.10 21.33
N PHE A 45 10.32 12.75 22.10
CA PHE A 45 11.47 12.02 21.55
C PHE A 45 11.08 10.64 21.03
N CYS A 46 10.21 9.91 21.75
CA CYS A 46 9.72 8.61 21.28
C CYS A 46 8.92 8.74 19.97
N ALA A 47 8.04 9.74 19.88
CA ALA A 47 7.26 10.00 18.66
C ALA A 47 8.16 10.42 17.48
N LEU A 48 9.18 11.24 17.73
CA LEU A 48 10.16 11.65 16.73
C LEU A 48 10.97 10.46 16.23
N LEU A 49 11.50 9.62 17.13
CA LEU A 49 12.26 8.42 16.74
C LEU A 49 11.41 7.44 15.94
N PHE A 50 10.13 7.27 16.31
CA PHE A 50 9.20 6.46 15.53
C PHE A 50 8.98 7.03 14.13
N SER A 51 8.71 8.34 14.02
CA SER A 51 8.53 9.00 12.72
C SER A 51 9.80 8.99 11.86
N MET A 52 10.97 9.14 12.47
CA MET A 52 12.26 9.05 11.78
C MET A 52 12.54 7.62 11.30
N GLY A 53 12.23 6.61 12.11
CA GLY A 53 12.34 5.20 11.71
C GLY A 53 11.46 4.87 10.51
N MET A 54 10.20 5.31 10.53
CA MET A 54 9.28 5.19 9.38
C MET A 54 9.83 5.88 8.12
N GLY A 55 10.31 7.12 8.27
CA GLY A 55 10.87 7.89 7.15
C GLY A 55 12.12 7.24 6.54
N LEU A 56 13.02 6.74 7.38
CA LEU A 56 14.24 6.06 6.94
C LEU A 56 13.92 4.74 6.21
N ILE A 57 12.97 3.95 6.73
CA ILE A 57 12.53 2.71 6.08
C ILE A 57 11.95 3.03 4.71
N ASN A 58 11.05 4.01 4.61
CA ASN A 58 10.47 4.39 3.32
C ASN A 58 11.54 4.83 2.32
N TRP A 59 12.54 5.59 2.76
CA TRP A 59 13.64 6.03 1.89
C TRP A 59 14.55 4.87 1.46
N VAL A 60 14.95 4.00 2.38
CA VAL A 60 15.82 2.85 2.08
C VAL A 60 15.11 1.86 1.15
N PHE A 61 13.84 1.54 1.42
CA PHE A 61 13.06 0.60 0.60
C PHE A 61 12.54 1.23 -0.71
N ALA A 62 12.67 2.53 -0.90
CA ALA A 62 12.44 3.17 -2.19
C ALA A 62 13.57 2.90 -3.19
N LEU A 63 14.81 2.66 -2.74
CA LEU A 63 15.93 2.39 -3.66
C LEU A 63 15.75 1.07 -4.44
N PRO A 64 15.42 -0.07 -3.81
CA PRO A 64 15.08 -1.30 -4.54
C PRO A 64 13.84 -1.17 -5.42
N ALA A 65 12.92 -0.24 -5.10
CA ALA A 65 11.70 -0.02 -5.87
C ALA A 65 11.99 0.29 -7.34
N PHE A 66 12.96 1.18 -7.59
CA PHE A 66 13.36 1.57 -8.95
C PHE A 66 13.87 0.38 -9.77
N TYR A 67 14.61 -0.55 -9.15
CA TYR A 67 15.06 -1.74 -9.87
C TYR A 67 13.92 -2.76 -10.05
N THR A 68 13.07 -2.90 -9.04
CA THR A 68 12.03 -3.94 -9.03
C THR A 68 10.86 -3.58 -9.96
N ILE A 69 10.52 -2.30 -10.13
CA ILE A 69 9.42 -1.86 -11.01
C ILE A 69 9.67 -2.17 -12.48
N ASP A 70 10.92 -2.06 -12.94
CA ASP A 70 11.30 -2.33 -14.33
C ASP A 70 11.55 -3.82 -14.60
N THR A 71 11.93 -4.60 -13.57
CA THR A 71 12.21 -6.04 -13.73
C THR A 71 10.99 -6.93 -13.48
N PHE A 72 10.18 -6.66 -12.46
CA PHE A 72 9.02 -7.50 -12.11
C PHE A 72 7.72 -7.12 -12.83
N GLY A 73 7.60 -5.89 -13.33
CA GLY A 73 6.35 -5.37 -13.91
C GLY A 73 5.44 -4.74 -12.85
N ARG A 74 4.57 -3.82 -13.28
CA ARG A 74 3.81 -2.94 -12.37
C ARG A 74 2.69 -3.72 -11.69
N ARG A 75 1.99 -4.56 -12.45
CA ARG A 75 0.87 -5.37 -11.95
C ARG A 75 1.35 -6.45 -10.98
N ASN A 76 2.41 -7.17 -11.33
CA ASN A 76 3.00 -8.19 -10.46
C ASN A 76 3.50 -7.58 -9.13
N LEU A 77 4.07 -6.38 -9.15
CA LEU A 77 4.50 -5.69 -7.93
C LEU A 77 3.31 -5.39 -6.99
N LEU A 78 2.21 -4.89 -7.54
CA LEU A 78 0.98 -4.66 -6.78
C LEU A 78 0.38 -5.98 -6.24
N LEU A 79 0.35 -7.03 -7.06
CA LEU A 79 -0.18 -8.34 -6.67
C LEU A 79 0.64 -9.01 -5.55
N VAL A 80 1.95 -8.79 -5.49
CA VAL A 80 2.79 -9.32 -4.39
C VAL A 80 2.66 -8.45 -3.14
N THR A 81 2.58 -7.13 -3.30
CA THR A 81 2.58 -6.19 -2.16
C THR A 81 1.25 -6.18 -1.41
N PHE A 82 0.08 -6.22 -2.07
CA PHE A 82 -1.22 -6.22 -1.39
C PHE A 82 -1.43 -7.36 -0.36
N PRO A 83 -1.18 -8.65 -0.66
CA PRO A 83 -1.34 -9.72 0.32
C PRO A 83 -0.30 -9.61 1.43
N LEU A 84 0.93 -9.18 1.12
CA LEU A 84 1.97 -9.02 2.13
C LEU A 84 1.65 -7.85 3.09
N MET A 85 1.12 -6.74 2.58
CA MET A 85 0.60 -5.63 3.38
C MET A 85 -0.58 -6.06 4.25
N SER A 86 -1.51 -6.84 3.69
CA SER A 86 -2.63 -7.41 4.44
C SER A 86 -2.15 -8.28 5.61
N LEU A 87 -1.16 -9.15 5.40
CA LEU A 87 -0.58 -9.98 6.46
C LEU A 87 0.04 -9.14 7.57
N CYS A 88 0.76 -8.06 7.22
CA CYS A 88 1.35 -7.15 8.21
C CYS A 88 0.28 -6.41 9.04
N LEU A 89 -0.83 -6.01 8.41
CA LEU A 89 -1.95 -5.37 9.10
C LEU A 89 -2.72 -6.36 9.98
N PHE A 90 -2.90 -7.62 9.56
CA PHE A 90 -3.44 -8.67 10.43
C PHE A 90 -2.54 -8.93 11.64
N PHE A 91 -1.23 -9.06 11.42
CA PHE A 91 -0.26 -9.23 12.50
C PHE A 91 -0.31 -8.06 13.50
N THR A 92 -0.38 -6.83 12.99
CA THR A 92 -0.51 -5.62 13.82
C THR A 92 -1.84 -5.60 14.58
N GLY A 93 -2.95 -5.93 13.90
CA GLY A 93 -4.28 -6.01 14.50
C GLY A 93 -4.35 -7.04 15.63
N PHE A 94 -3.89 -8.26 15.39
CA PHE A 94 -3.88 -9.32 16.40
C PHE A 94 -2.92 -9.05 17.56
N SER A 95 -1.84 -8.29 17.33
CA SER A 95 -0.93 -7.88 18.40
C SER A 95 -1.64 -7.05 19.48
N PHE A 96 -2.72 -6.33 19.16
CA PHE A 96 -3.51 -5.59 20.16
C PHE A 96 -4.31 -6.48 21.11
N LEU A 97 -4.49 -7.78 20.82
CA LEU A 97 -5.17 -8.72 21.71
C LEU A 97 -4.27 -9.22 22.85
N MET A 98 -2.96 -8.99 22.78
CA MET A 98 -2.03 -9.39 23.83
C MET A 98 -2.15 -8.48 25.08
N PRO A 99 -1.80 -9.00 26.27
CA PRO A 99 -1.76 -8.21 27.50
C PRO A 99 -0.85 -6.98 27.38
N ASP A 100 -1.19 -5.92 28.13
CA ASP A 100 -0.39 -4.69 28.25
C ASP A 100 1.03 -5.02 28.72
N SER A 101 1.94 -5.15 27.75
CA SER A 101 3.34 -5.46 27.97
C SER A 101 4.21 -4.66 27.00
N PRO A 102 5.47 -4.35 27.36
CA PRO A 102 6.41 -3.72 26.44
C PRO A 102 6.62 -4.53 25.16
N ALA A 103 6.50 -5.86 25.24
CA ALA A 103 6.58 -6.78 24.10
C ALA A 103 5.47 -6.51 23.07
N ARG A 104 4.24 -6.21 23.53
CA ARG A 104 3.12 -5.87 22.64
C ARG A 104 3.42 -4.64 21.78
N LEU A 105 3.96 -3.59 22.41
CA LEU A 105 4.31 -2.37 21.70
C LEU A 105 5.40 -2.66 20.64
N GLY A 106 6.39 -3.49 21.00
CA GLY A 106 7.40 -3.97 20.05
C GLY A 106 6.79 -4.68 18.84
N CYS A 107 5.89 -5.63 19.04
CA CYS A 107 5.21 -6.35 17.95
C CYS A 107 4.40 -5.43 17.05
N ILE A 108 3.65 -4.48 17.61
CA ILE A 108 2.86 -3.49 16.85
C ILE A 108 3.78 -2.63 15.99
N VAL A 109 4.85 -2.07 16.58
CA VAL A 109 5.81 -1.23 15.87
C VAL A 109 6.50 -2.00 14.75
N THR A 110 6.94 -3.23 15.01
CA THR A 110 7.55 -4.09 13.98
C THR A 110 6.57 -4.39 12.84
N GLY A 111 5.30 -4.68 13.14
CA GLY A 111 4.27 -4.92 12.12
C GLY A 111 4.06 -3.71 11.20
N ILE A 112 4.00 -2.50 11.77
CA ILE A 112 3.86 -1.25 11.00
C ILE A 112 5.12 -0.96 10.17
N TYR A 113 6.31 -1.25 10.70
CA TYR A 113 7.58 -1.05 9.99
C TYR A 113 7.74 -2.00 8.80
N ILE A 114 7.38 -3.27 8.97
CA ILE A 114 7.38 -4.23 7.86
C ILE A 114 6.31 -3.85 6.83
N PHE A 115 5.14 -3.40 7.26
CA PHE A 115 4.13 -2.84 6.36
C PHE A 115 4.71 -1.68 5.52
N ALA A 116 5.40 -0.72 6.15
CA ALA A 116 6.02 0.40 5.45
C ALA A 116 7.10 -0.05 4.45
N ALA A 117 7.94 -1.01 4.84
CA ALA A 117 8.97 -1.58 3.98
C ALA A 117 8.39 -2.26 2.73
N VAL A 118 7.23 -2.90 2.85
CA VAL A 118 6.53 -3.57 1.73
C VAL A 118 5.75 -2.56 0.88
N TYR A 119 5.14 -1.56 1.52
CA TYR A 119 4.40 -0.50 0.84
C TYR A 119 5.30 0.33 -0.06
N SER A 120 6.52 0.65 0.40
CA SER A 120 7.45 1.55 -0.29
C SER A 120 7.75 1.14 -1.75
N PRO A 121 8.14 -0.12 -2.06
CA PRO A 121 8.42 -0.49 -3.44
C PRO A 121 7.19 -0.67 -4.32
N GLY A 122 6.04 -1.05 -3.74
CA GLY A 122 4.82 -1.37 -4.49
C GLY A 122 3.84 -0.21 -4.59
N ALA A 123 2.94 -0.13 -3.60
CA ALA A 123 1.83 0.81 -3.61
C ALA A 123 2.25 2.29 -3.50
N GLY A 124 3.50 2.59 -3.14
CA GLY A 124 4.03 3.95 -3.17
C GLY A 124 4.16 4.51 -4.59
N PRO A 125 5.13 4.06 -5.41
CA PRO A 125 5.40 4.63 -6.73
C PRO A 125 4.55 4.04 -7.85
N VAL A 126 4.05 2.80 -7.71
CA VAL A 126 3.37 2.11 -8.82
C VAL A 126 2.06 2.77 -9.24
N PRO A 127 1.15 3.20 -8.36
CA PRO A 127 -0.10 3.82 -8.79
C PRO A 127 0.11 5.13 -9.57
N PHE A 128 1.08 5.94 -9.17
CA PHE A 128 1.41 7.19 -9.87
C PHE A 128 2.02 6.93 -11.24
N THR A 129 3.00 6.02 -11.32
CA THR A 129 3.61 5.62 -12.60
C THR A 129 2.61 4.94 -13.52
N TYR A 130 1.78 4.04 -12.98
CA TYR A 130 0.70 3.38 -13.71
C TYR A 130 -0.31 4.40 -14.26
N SER A 131 -0.71 5.41 -13.48
CA SER A 131 -1.60 6.46 -13.97
C SER A 131 -0.97 7.28 -15.11
N ALA A 132 0.34 7.48 -15.10
CA ALA A 132 1.05 8.17 -16.17
C ALA A 132 1.15 7.33 -17.45
N GLU A 133 1.22 6.01 -17.32
CA GLU A 133 1.25 5.07 -18.45
C GLU A 133 -0.15 4.83 -19.02
N ALA A 134 -1.16 4.63 -18.17
CA ALA A 134 -2.53 4.23 -18.56
C ALA A 134 -3.28 5.27 -19.39
N PHE A 135 -2.98 6.57 -19.24
CA PHE A 135 -3.67 7.61 -19.99
C PHE A 135 -2.94 8.00 -21.29
N PRO A 136 -3.67 8.12 -22.41
CA PRO A 136 -3.11 8.55 -23.69
C PRO A 136 -2.61 10.00 -23.60
N LEU A 137 -1.58 10.33 -24.39
CA LEU A 137 -0.81 11.58 -24.28
C LEU A 137 -1.67 12.85 -24.24
N HIS A 138 -2.76 12.89 -24.99
CA HIS A 138 -3.59 14.07 -25.18
C HIS A 138 -4.47 14.44 -23.97
N ILE A 139 -4.76 13.49 -23.06
CA ILE A 139 -5.59 13.72 -21.85
C ILE A 139 -4.86 13.30 -20.57
N ARG A 140 -3.56 13.00 -20.65
CA ARG A 140 -2.81 12.41 -19.55
C ARG A 140 -2.76 13.30 -18.31
N ASP A 141 -2.60 14.59 -18.50
CA ASP A 141 -2.61 15.60 -17.45
C ASP A 141 -3.97 15.66 -16.72
N ILE A 142 -5.07 15.64 -17.46
CA ILE A 142 -6.44 15.59 -16.92
C ILE A 142 -6.68 14.25 -16.19
N GLY A 143 -6.27 13.13 -16.80
CA GLY A 143 -6.37 11.80 -16.22
C GLY A 143 -5.60 11.68 -14.90
N MET A 144 -4.32 12.05 -14.89
CA MET A 144 -3.47 11.99 -13.69
C MET A 144 -3.96 12.94 -12.58
N SER A 145 -4.40 14.15 -12.92
CA SER A 145 -4.94 15.08 -11.92
C SER A 145 -6.24 14.56 -11.31
N SER A 146 -7.12 13.94 -12.09
CA SER A 146 -8.33 13.30 -11.57
C SER A 146 -8.03 12.11 -10.65
N ALA A 147 -7.08 11.23 -11.02
CA ALA A 147 -6.64 10.10 -10.20
C ALA A 147 -6.01 10.56 -8.88
N THR A 148 -5.21 11.63 -8.95
CA THR A 148 -4.61 12.26 -7.78
C THR A 148 -5.68 12.86 -6.87
N ALA A 149 -6.68 13.57 -7.43
CA ALA A 149 -7.78 14.13 -6.67
C ALA A 149 -8.59 13.05 -5.94
N VAL A 150 -8.88 11.93 -6.59
CA VAL A 150 -9.54 10.77 -5.97
C VAL A 150 -8.68 10.20 -4.83
N THR A 151 -7.37 10.03 -5.06
CA THR A 151 -6.42 9.52 -4.05
C THR A 151 -6.41 10.38 -2.79
N TRP A 152 -6.26 11.70 -2.94
CA TRP A 152 -6.28 12.64 -1.80
C TRP A 152 -7.67 12.77 -1.17
N GLY A 153 -8.74 12.65 -1.97
CA GLY A 153 -10.11 12.61 -1.48
C GLY A 153 -10.36 11.42 -0.55
N PHE A 154 -9.95 10.21 -0.95
CA PHE A 154 -10.03 9.04 -0.07
C PHE A 154 -9.10 9.13 1.14
N ASN A 155 -7.91 9.72 0.99
CA ASN A 155 -7.02 9.97 2.12
C ASN A 155 -7.69 10.89 3.17
N PHE A 156 -8.42 11.91 2.73
CA PHE A 156 -9.21 12.77 3.61
C PHE A 156 -10.33 11.99 4.31
N ILE A 157 -11.09 11.18 3.58
CA ILE A 157 -12.17 10.35 4.14
C ILE A 157 -11.61 9.39 5.21
N ILE A 158 -10.50 8.71 4.92
CA ILE A 158 -9.84 7.80 5.87
C ILE A 158 -9.39 8.54 7.12
N SER A 159 -8.73 9.69 6.96
CA SER A 159 -8.24 10.51 8.07
C SER A 159 -9.38 11.01 8.97
N PHE A 160 -10.52 11.38 8.36
CA PHE A 160 -11.70 11.82 9.09
C PHE A 160 -12.44 10.68 9.79
N THR A 161 -12.53 9.51 9.15
CA THR A 161 -13.25 8.34 9.68
C THR A 161 -12.44 7.55 10.70
N TRP A 162 -11.11 7.66 10.70
CA TRP A 162 -10.22 6.90 11.58
C TRP A 162 -10.57 7.01 13.08
N PRO A 163 -10.78 8.21 13.68
CA PRO A 163 -11.12 8.32 15.10
C PRO A 163 -12.46 7.65 15.45
N SER A 164 -13.46 7.79 14.57
CA SER A 164 -14.78 7.17 14.75
C SER A 164 -14.71 5.64 14.67
N MET A 165 -13.87 5.13 13.78
CA MET A 165 -13.66 3.70 13.60
C MET A 165 -12.94 3.07 14.80
N ILE A 166 -11.90 3.71 15.35
CA ILE A 166 -11.27 3.25 16.60
C ILE A 166 -12.28 3.26 17.76
N GLY A 167 -13.14 4.28 17.84
CA GLY A 167 -14.15 4.37 18.89
C GLY A 167 -15.20 3.25 18.84
N SER A 168 -15.51 2.72 17.65
CA SER A 168 -16.57 1.72 17.45
C SER A 168 -16.05 0.29 17.39
N PHE A 169 -14.98 0.04 16.62
CA PHE A 169 -14.42 -1.30 16.36
C PHE A 169 -13.21 -1.62 17.24
N GLY A 170 -12.71 -0.65 18.00
CA GLY A 170 -11.44 -0.75 18.71
C GLY A 170 -10.23 -0.74 17.77
N PRO A 171 -8.99 -0.63 18.32
CA PRO A 171 -7.77 -0.65 17.53
C PRO A 171 -7.61 -1.93 16.69
N THR A 172 -7.89 -3.09 17.27
CA THR A 172 -7.83 -4.40 16.59
C THR A 172 -8.72 -4.43 15.35
N GLY A 173 -10.00 -4.04 15.51
CA GLY A 173 -10.98 -4.06 14.42
C GLY A 173 -10.66 -3.04 13.33
N ALA A 174 -10.14 -1.87 13.70
CA ALA A 174 -9.67 -0.85 12.75
C ALA A 174 -8.55 -1.35 11.82
N PHE A 175 -7.52 -2.01 12.37
CA PHE A 175 -6.42 -2.54 11.57
C PHE A 175 -6.86 -3.74 10.71
N VAL A 176 -7.69 -4.62 11.25
CA VAL A 176 -8.25 -5.77 10.51
C VAL A 176 -9.16 -5.30 9.36
N TRP A 177 -9.96 -4.25 9.56
CA TRP A 177 -10.79 -3.67 8.52
C TRP A 177 -9.97 -3.22 7.30
N TYR A 178 -8.86 -2.52 7.54
CA TYR A 178 -7.95 -2.12 6.45
C TYR A 178 -7.15 -3.29 5.87
N ALA A 179 -6.86 -4.32 6.66
CA ALA A 179 -6.28 -5.57 6.14
C ALA A 179 -7.22 -6.22 5.12
N CYS A 180 -8.53 -6.30 5.42
CA CYS A 180 -9.53 -6.81 4.48
C CYS A 180 -9.63 -5.93 3.22
N TRP A 181 -9.56 -4.61 3.35
CA TRP A 181 -9.51 -3.72 2.18
C TRP A 181 -8.28 -3.93 1.29
N ASN A 182 -7.13 -4.32 1.85
CA ASN A 182 -5.97 -4.72 1.07
C ASN A 182 -6.21 -6.02 0.28
N ILE A 183 -6.97 -6.97 0.83
CA ILE A 183 -7.39 -8.19 0.09
C ILE A 183 -8.35 -7.82 -1.05
N VAL A 184 -9.32 -6.94 -0.79
CA VAL A 184 -10.20 -6.44 -1.86
C VAL A 184 -9.39 -5.74 -2.94
N GLY A 185 -8.41 -4.92 -2.57
CA GLY A 185 -7.45 -4.29 -3.48
C GLY A 185 -6.68 -5.31 -4.32
N PHE A 186 -6.21 -6.40 -3.71
CA PHE A 186 -5.58 -7.51 -4.42
C PHE A 186 -6.51 -8.14 -5.46
N ILE A 187 -7.76 -8.41 -5.10
CA ILE A 187 -8.77 -9.00 -6.02
C ILE A 187 -9.03 -8.06 -7.20
N VAL A 188 -9.25 -6.77 -6.91
CA VAL A 188 -9.45 -5.72 -7.92
C VAL A 188 -8.24 -5.63 -8.85
N ALA A 189 -7.03 -5.58 -8.28
CA ALA A 189 -5.79 -5.52 -9.06
C ALA A 189 -5.61 -6.77 -9.94
N TYR A 190 -6.04 -7.95 -9.48
CA TYR A 190 -5.93 -9.18 -10.24
C TYR A 190 -6.86 -9.20 -11.47
N PHE A 191 -8.12 -8.82 -11.30
CA PHE A 191 -9.12 -8.92 -12.37
C PHE A 191 -9.16 -7.71 -13.30
N TRP A 192 -8.93 -6.51 -12.79
CA TRP A 192 -9.15 -5.27 -13.54
C TRP A 192 -7.89 -4.54 -13.98
N LEU A 193 -6.72 -4.85 -13.42
CA LEU A 193 -5.49 -4.15 -13.77
C LEU A 193 -4.79 -4.88 -14.94
N PRO A 194 -4.77 -4.31 -16.17
CA PRO A 194 -3.89 -4.80 -17.23
C PRO A 194 -2.43 -4.50 -16.90
N GLU A 195 -1.52 -5.36 -17.38
CA GLU A 195 -0.07 -5.13 -17.28
C GLU A 195 0.37 -4.09 -18.32
N THR A 196 1.21 -3.14 -17.89
CA THR A 196 1.71 -2.03 -18.73
C THR A 196 3.20 -2.14 -19.03
N LYS A 197 3.87 -3.16 -18.50
CA LYS A 197 5.31 -3.37 -18.65
C LYS A 197 5.70 -3.58 -20.13
N ASN A 198 6.71 -2.82 -20.58
CA ASN A 198 7.36 -2.94 -21.89
C ASN A 198 6.43 -2.71 -23.10
N LEU A 199 5.32 -2.01 -22.92
CA LEU A 199 4.42 -1.62 -24.01
C LEU A 199 4.65 -0.16 -24.38
N THR A 200 4.66 0.11 -25.68
CA THR A 200 4.57 1.47 -26.21
C THR A 200 3.17 2.04 -25.97
N LEU A 201 3.02 3.36 -26.01
CA LEU A 201 1.72 4.02 -25.79
C LEU A 201 0.67 3.60 -26.83
N GLU A 202 1.09 3.27 -28.05
CA GLU A 202 0.22 2.81 -29.13
C GLU A 202 -0.26 1.36 -28.90
N GLU A 203 0.63 0.50 -28.41
CA GLU A 203 0.27 -0.86 -27.97
C GLU A 203 -0.64 -0.84 -26.73
N LEU A 204 -0.45 0.15 -25.86
CA LEU A 204 -1.26 0.33 -24.66
C LEU A 204 -2.72 0.69 -25.00
N ASP A 205 -2.94 1.50 -26.03
CA ASP A 205 -4.28 1.80 -26.53
C ASP A 205 -5.00 0.51 -26.97
N SER A 206 -4.28 -0.44 -27.58
CA SER A 206 -4.85 -1.75 -27.93
C SER A 206 -5.24 -2.58 -26.70
N VAL A 207 -4.42 -2.53 -25.64
CA VAL A 207 -4.67 -3.22 -24.36
C VAL A 207 -5.88 -2.65 -23.63
N PHE A 208 -5.97 -1.32 -23.51
CA PHE A 208 -7.08 -0.64 -22.84
C PHE A 208 -8.37 -0.59 -23.69
N SER A 209 -8.29 -0.88 -24.99
CA SER A 209 -9.49 -1.02 -25.85
C SER A 209 -10.30 -2.29 -25.56
N VAL A 210 -9.69 -3.30 -24.92
CA VAL A 210 -10.36 -4.54 -24.55
C VAL A 210 -11.32 -4.29 -23.40
N ARG A 211 -12.54 -4.83 -23.52
CA ARG A 211 -13.57 -4.66 -22.51
C ARG A 211 -13.12 -5.27 -21.19
N SER A 212 -13.26 -4.54 -20.08
CA SER A 212 -12.84 -5.01 -18.75
C SER A 212 -13.50 -6.33 -18.30
N ARG A 213 -14.64 -6.70 -18.90
CA ARG A 213 -15.29 -8.00 -18.68
C ARG A 213 -14.51 -9.16 -19.30
N ASP A 214 -14.00 -8.99 -20.51
CA ASP A 214 -13.28 -10.03 -21.26
C ASP A 214 -11.91 -10.27 -20.61
N HIS A 215 -11.29 -9.20 -20.08
CA HIS A 215 -10.09 -9.29 -19.24
C HIS A 215 -10.35 -10.07 -17.94
N ALA A 216 -11.44 -9.76 -17.24
CA ALA A 216 -11.80 -10.44 -16.00
C ALA A 216 -12.15 -11.92 -16.24
N GLU A 217 -12.84 -12.23 -17.35
CA GLU A 217 -13.17 -13.60 -17.75
C GLU A 217 -11.90 -14.40 -18.06
N TYR A 218 -10.96 -13.82 -18.80
CA TYR A 218 -9.64 -14.40 -19.05
C TYR A 218 -8.90 -14.71 -17.75
N TYR A 219 -8.79 -13.78 -16.80
CA TYR A 219 -8.12 -14.05 -15.53
C TYR A 219 -8.88 -15.03 -14.62
N SER A 220 -10.21 -15.05 -14.68
CA SER A 220 -11.02 -16.05 -13.98
C SER A 220 -10.76 -17.47 -14.51
N SER A 221 -10.58 -17.60 -15.83
CA SER A 221 -10.24 -18.86 -16.49
C SER A 221 -8.79 -19.30 -16.25
N LYS A 222 -7.91 -18.36 -15.87
CA LYS A 222 -6.50 -18.60 -15.52
C LYS A 222 -6.31 -19.15 -14.10
N ILE A 223 -7.26 -18.91 -13.18
CA ILE A 223 -7.23 -19.42 -11.80
C ILE A 223 -7.08 -20.97 -11.74
N PRO A 224 -7.89 -21.76 -12.46
CA PRO A 224 -7.72 -23.22 -12.48
C PRO A 224 -6.42 -23.67 -13.14
N TRP A 225 -5.83 -22.87 -14.04
CA TRP A 225 -4.50 -23.13 -14.60
C TRP A 225 -3.40 -22.91 -13.56
N TYR A 226 -3.43 -21.80 -12.80
CA TYR A 226 -2.52 -21.57 -11.68
C TYR A 226 -2.63 -22.65 -10.60
N ALA A 227 -3.84 -23.08 -10.27
CA ALA A 227 -4.07 -24.18 -9.34
C ALA A 227 -3.45 -25.48 -9.87
N LYS A 228 -3.63 -25.84 -11.15
CA LYS A 228 -3.02 -27.04 -11.74
C LYS A 228 -1.49 -26.97 -11.80
N LYS A 229 -0.93 -25.79 -12.06
CA LYS A 229 0.52 -25.59 -12.18
C LYS A 229 1.22 -25.55 -10.82
N TYR A 230 0.74 -24.74 -9.88
CA TYR A 230 1.42 -24.53 -8.59
C TYR A 230 0.94 -25.49 -7.49
N LEU A 231 -0.35 -25.83 -7.44
CA LEU A 231 -0.88 -26.74 -6.41
C LEU A 231 -0.69 -28.21 -6.79
N LEU A 232 -0.89 -28.57 -8.07
CA LEU A 232 -0.72 -29.94 -8.55
C LEU A 232 0.65 -30.23 -9.18
N ARG A 233 1.57 -29.25 -9.28
CA ARG A 233 2.91 -29.38 -9.89
C ARG A 233 2.88 -30.11 -11.25
N ARG A 234 1.82 -29.92 -12.03
CA ARG A 234 1.71 -30.48 -13.38
C ARG A 234 2.30 -29.50 -14.38
N ASP A 235 3.02 -30.03 -15.38
CA ASP A 235 3.45 -29.22 -16.52
C ASP A 235 2.21 -28.92 -17.37
N VAL A 236 1.86 -27.64 -17.50
CA VAL A 236 0.65 -27.18 -18.20
C VAL A 236 1.09 -26.21 -19.29
N GLU A 237 0.55 -26.39 -20.49
CA GLU A 237 0.89 -25.55 -21.65
C GLU A 237 0.68 -24.05 -21.34
N PRO A 238 1.50 -23.15 -21.94
CA PRO A 238 1.38 -21.72 -21.72
C PRO A 238 -0.03 -21.24 -22.08
N PHE A 239 -0.69 -20.54 -21.16
CA PHE A 239 -2.03 -19.99 -21.42
C PHE A 239 -1.94 -18.96 -22.57
N PRO A 240 -2.89 -18.98 -23.55
CA PRO A 240 -2.82 -18.12 -24.73
C PRO A 240 -2.77 -16.65 -24.33
N ALA A 241 -1.90 -15.85 -24.97
CA ALA A 241 -1.78 -14.43 -24.65
C ALA A 241 -3.11 -13.70 -24.96
N LEU A 242 -3.60 -12.89 -24.02
CA LEU A 242 -4.84 -12.11 -24.19
C LEU A 242 -4.69 -10.99 -25.23
N TYR A 243 -3.46 -10.53 -25.46
CA TYR A 243 -3.14 -9.46 -26.39
C TYR A 243 -2.26 -10.04 -27.50
N GLU A 244 -2.75 -9.97 -28.74
CA GLU A 244 -1.90 -10.06 -29.92
C GLU A 244 -1.45 -8.64 -30.26
N LEU A 245 -0.22 -8.29 -29.85
CA LEU A 245 0.39 -7.04 -30.28
C LEU A 245 0.64 -7.14 -31.78
N ALA A 246 0.08 -6.24 -32.57
CA ALA A 246 0.42 -6.12 -33.98
C ALA A 246 1.89 -5.69 -34.05
N GLU A 247 2.76 -6.54 -34.60
CA GLU A 247 4.14 -6.14 -34.87
C GLU A 247 4.13 -4.87 -35.72
N ASP A 248 4.86 -3.85 -35.25
CA ASP A 248 5.15 -2.63 -36.00
C ASP A 248 5.60 -3.01 -37.42
N ASP A 249 4.96 -2.39 -38.41
CA ASP A 249 4.96 -2.70 -39.84
C ASP A 249 6.32 -2.38 -40.53
N ARG A 250 7.45 -2.59 -39.84
CA ARG A 250 8.82 -2.38 -40.34
C ARG A 250 9.51 -3.62 -40.89
N HIS A 251 8.88 -4.78 -40.80
CA HIS A 251 9.35 -6.03 -41.43
C HIS A 251 8.33 -6.66 -42.38
N ARG A 252 7.59 -5.82 -43.12
CA ARG A 252 6.65 -6.26 -44.17
C ARG A 252 7.36 -6.67 -45.47
N HIS A 253 8.47 -7.39 -45.36
CA HIS A 253 9.22 -7.93 -46.49
C HIS A 253 9.93 -9.24 -46.15
N ASP A 254 9.30 -10.15 -45.41
CA ASP A 254 9.52 -11.58 -45.68
C ASP A 254 8.29 -12.40 -45.28
N GLY A 255 7.96 -13.38 -46.11
CA GLY A 255 6.76 -14.19 -45.97
C GLY A 255 6.85 -15.12 -44.75
N THR A 256 5.69 -15.37 -44.15
CA THR A 256 5.42 -16.55 -43.30
C THR A 256 6.32 -16.73 -42.08
N HIS A 257 6.04 -16.01 -41.00
CA HIS A 257 6.12 -16.55 -39.64
C HIS A 257 5.23 -15.73 -38.70
N LYS A 258 4.08 -16.29 -38.31
CA LYS A 258 3.27 -15.75 -37.19
C LYS A 258 3.97 -16.13 -35.90
N THR A 259 4.72 -15.20 -35.32
CA THR A 259 5.40 -15.45 -34.04
C THR A 259 4.56 -14.81 -32.94
N SER A 260 3.78 -15.62 -32.23
CA SER A 260 3.05 -15.19 -31.04
C SER A 260 4.04 -14.83 -29.93
N VAL A 261 4.13 -13.54 -29.57
CA VAL A 261 4.96 -13.09 -28.45
C VAL A 261 4.35 -13.58 -27.14
N HIS A 262 4.93 -14.64 -26.58
CA HIS A 262 4.54 -15.18 -25.28
C HIS A 262 4.97 -14.22 -24.16
N HIS A 263 4.03 -13.47 -23.59
CA HIS A 263 4.27 -12.72 -22.35
C HIS A 263 4.29 -13.70 -21.17
N ASN A 264 5.48 -14.22 -20.86
CA ASN A 264 5.67 -15.13 -19.73
C ASN A 264 5.74 -14.29 -18.43
N GLU A 265 4.59 -14.08 -17.79
CA GLU A 265 4.43 -13.30 -16.54
C GLU A 265 5.20 -13.89 -15.33
N THR A 266 5.83 -15.06 -15.47
CA THR A 266 6.64 -15.69 -14.44
C THR A 266 8.11 -15.55 -14.77
N GLY A 267 8.82 -14.70 -14.03
CA GLY A 267 10.28 -14.53 -14.09
C GLY A 267 11.07 -15.77 -13.66
N LEU A 268 10.92 -16.88 -14.39
CA LEU A 268 11.81 -18.01 -14.34
C LEU A 268 12.53 -18.10 -15.67
N VAL A 269 13.78 -17.63 -15.66
CA VAL A 269 14.79 -17.99 -16.65
C VAL A 269 14.95 -19.52 -16.58
N SER A 270 14.23 -20.26 -17.41
CA SER A 270 14.67 -21.60 -17.80
C SER A 270 15.56 -21.45 -19.02
N GLY A 271 16.86 -21.32 -18.78
CA GLY A 271 17.85 -21.54 -19.82
C GLY A 271 17.67 -22.98 -20.32
N ASN A 272 17.23 -23.13 -21.56
CA ASN A 272 17.16 -24.44 -22.18
C ASN A 272 18.45 -24.66 -22.98
N SER A 273 19.31 -25.49 -22.42
CA SER A 273 20.41 -26.16 -23.10
C SER A 273 19.88 -27.20 -24.09
N SER A 274 20.37 -27.18 -25.33
CA SER A 274 20.45 -28.30 -26.28
C SER A 274 21.43 -27.83 -27.36
N GLU A 275 22.71 -28.20 -27.40
CA GLU A 275 23.32 -29.53 -27.60
C GLU A 275 22.71 -30.36 -28.74
N LYS A 276 23.60 -30.68 -29.71
CA LYS A 276 23.53 -31.62 -30.85
C LYS A 276 22.84 -31.08 -32.11
N GLN A 277 23.44 -31.14 -33.30
CA GLN A 277 24.17 -32.23 -33.98
C GLN A 277 25.15 -31.62 -35.01
N THR A 278 26.42 -32.04 -35.04
CA THR A 278 27.08 -32.82 -36.13
C THR A 278 26.78 -32.37 -37.55
#